data_AF-A0A2T5XWL9-F1
#
_entry.id   AF-A0A2T5XWL9-F1
#
_cell.length_a   1.000
_cell.length_b   1.000
_cell.length_c   1.000
_cell.angle_alpha   90.00
_cell.angle_beta   90.00
_cell.angle_gamma   90.00
#
_symmetry.space_group_name_H-M   'P 1'
#
loop_
_entity.id
_entity.type
_entity.pdbx_description
1 polymer ?
#
loop_
_entity_poly.entity_id
_entity_poly.type
_entity_poly.pdbx_seq_one_letter_code
_entity_poly.pdbx_strand_id
1 'polypeptide(L)'
;MNIEREITSADLENLLIATKVSFIGKNEVPTAGNILNLHRSIQHIGNNINSFISLSKVIDDYQKSKGVYYLIGEEPDKGLKENHRLWSELRKTKMLHYVELSDIGMIADYFTQHQVKPYFAE
;
A
#
# COMPACT_ATOMS: atom_id res chain seq x y z
N MET A 1 4.80 9.60 -10.53
CA MET A 1 4.47 10.41 -9.35
C MET A 1 4.88 9.62 -8.13
N ASN A 2 5.98 9.95 -7.46
CA ASN A 2 6.32 9.39 -6.15
C ASN A 2 5.68 10.31 -5.11
N ILE A 3 4.80 9.80 -4.26
CA ILE A 3 4.27 10.61 -3.15
C ILE A 3 4.38 9.81 -1.86
N GLU A 4 5.49 10.03 -1.17
CA GLU A 4 5.60 9.75 0.25
C GLU A 4 4.75 10.77 1.02
N ARG A 5 3.57 10.35 1.48
CA ARG A 5 2.67 11.20 2.26
C ARG A 5 2.12 10.43 3.44
N GLU A 6 1.96 11.12 4.55
CA GLU A 6 1.17 10.63 5.69
C GLU A 6 -0.27 11.12 5.52
N ILE A 7 -1.21 10.18 5.58
CA ILE A 7 -2.65 10.44 5.51
C ILE A 7 -3.19 10.39 6.93
N THR A 8 -3.93 11.43 7.31
CA THR A 8 -4.49 11.61 8.65
C THR A 8 -6.01 11.70 8.60
N SER A 9 -6.65 11.79 9.77
CA SER A 9 -8.09 12.03 9.85
C SER A 9 -8.53 13.39 9.30
N ALA A 10 -7.60 14.34 9.13
CA ALA A 10 -7.87 15.61 8.45
C ALA A 10 -7.97 15.45 6.93
N ASP A 11 -7.30 14.45 6.36
CA ASP A 11 -7.36 14.13 4.92
C ASP A 11 -8.54 13.20 4.60
N LEU A 12 -8.82 12.23 5.47
CA LEU A 12 -9.91 11.25 5.34
C LEU A 12 -10.62 11.06 6.68
N GLU A 13 -11.84 11.55 6.77
CA GLU A 13 -12.68 11.37 7.96
C GLU A 13 -12.83 9.87 8.29
N ASN A 14 -12.88 9.55 9.59
CA ASN A 14 -12.92 8.18 10.12
C ASN A 14 -11.63 7.36 9.98
N LEU A 15 -10.53 7.91 9.45
CA LEU A 15 -9.22 7.28 9.55
C LEU A 15 -8.74 7.30 11.00
N LEU A 16 -8.66 6.11 11.62
CA LEU A 16 -8.27 5.97 13.03
C LEU A 16 -6.77 6.12 13.27
N ILE A 17 -5.95 5.69 12.30
CA ILE A 17 -4.49 5.62 12.43
C ILE A 17 -3.87 6.36 11.26
N ALA A 18 -3.02 7.35 11.55
CA ALA A 18 -2.24 8.03 10.54
C ALA A 18 -1.39 7.01 9.76
N THR A 19 -1.51 7.04 8.44
CA THR A 19 -0.96 5.99 7.59
C THR A 19 -0.09 6.60 6.51
N LYS A 20 1.18 6.19 6.49
CA LYS A 20 2.11 6.56 5.42
C LYS A 20 1.81 5.74 4.17
N VAL A 21 1.89 6.37 3.01
CA VAL A 21 1.82 5.72 1.70
C VAL A 21 3.01 6.14 0.87
N SER A 22 3.46 5.25 -0.01
CA SER A 22 4.51 5.54 -1.01
C SER A 22 3.94 6.20 -2.26
N PHE A 23 2.65 5.97 -2.52
CA PHE A 23 1.86 6.71 -3.49
C PHE A 23 0.36 6.56 -3.20
N ILE A 24 -0.42 7.52 -3.68
CA ILE A 24 -1.88 7.45 -3.71
C ILE A 24 -2.41 8.27 -4.90
N GLY A 25 -3.41 7.74 -5.58
CA GLY A 25 -4.02 8.36 -6.75
C GLY A 25 -5.42 7.84 -7.01
N LYS A 26 -6.09 8.44 -7.99
CA LYS A 26 -7.40 8.01 -8.46
C LYS A 26 -7.58 8.36 -9.94
N ASN A 27 -8.29 7.50 -10.66
CA ASN A 27 -9.04 7.88 -11.84
C ASN A 27 -10.43 7.22 -11.78
N GLU A 28 -10.54 5.97 -12.21
CA GLU A 28 -11.78 5.17 -12.12
C GLU A 28 -12.00 4.62 -10.72
N VAL A 29 -10.94 4.05 -10.13
CA VAL A 29 -10.92 3.50 -8.78
C VAL A 29 -9.77 4.11 -7.98
N PRO A 30 -9.89 4.20 -6.65
CA PRO A 30 -8.76 4.60 -5.81
C PRO A 30 -7.60 3.63 -5.99
N THR A 31 -6.38 4.15 -5.99
CA THR A 31 -5.16 3.36 -6.12
C THR A 31 -4.12 3.85 -5.12
N ALA A 32 -3.54 2.97 -4.32
CA ALA A 32 -2.50 3.35 -3.36
C ALA A 32 -1.47 2.24 -3.17
N GLY A 33 -0.29 2.58 -2.66
CA GLY A 33 0.73 1.59 -2.39
C GLY A 33 1.64 1.96 -1.24
N ASN A 34 2.18 0.92 -0.59
CA ASN A 34 3.14 1.06 0.49
C ASN A 34 4.36 0.16 0.26
N ILE A 35 5.55 0.76 0.27
CA ILE A 35 6.83 0.04 0.24
C ILE A 35 7.19 -0.38 1.67
N LEU A 36 7.21 -1.70 1.88
CA LEU A 36 7.55 -2.35 3.13
C LEU A 36 9.05 -2.63 3.19
N ASN A 37 9.67 -2.24 4.30
CA ASN A 37 10.99 -2.74 4.66
C ASN A 37 10.82 -4.04 5.47
N LEU A 38 10.88 -5.18 4.78
CA LEU A 38 10.73 -6.50 5.38
C LEU A 38 11.93 -6.96 6.24
N HIS A 39 12.97 -6.15 6.37
CA HIS A 39 14.08 -6.39 7.31
C HIS A 39 13.84 -5.77 8.70
N ARG A 40 12.75 -5.01 8.89
CA ARG A 40 12.35 -4.46 10.20
C ARG A 40 11.77 -5.54 11.12
N SER A 41 11.52 -5.20 12.38
CA SER A 41 10.87 -6.14 13.29
C SER A 41 9.47 -6.53 12.79
N ILE A 42 9.06 -7.77 13.06
CA ILE A 42 7.77 -8.28 12.62
C ILE A 42 6.60 -7.43 13.12
N GLN A 43 6.72 -6.86 14.33
CA GLN A 43 5.72 -5.95 14.90
C GLN A 43 5.61 -4.65 14.09
N HIS A 44 6.74 -4.09 13.66
CA HIS A 44 6.75 -2.87 12.86
C HIS A 44 6.12 -3.10 11.49
N ILE A 45 6.47 -4.21 10.83
CA ILE A 45 5.90 -4.59 9.53
C ILE A 45 4.39 -4.84 9.67
N GLY A 46 3.97 -5.59 10.69
CA GLY A 46 2.55 -5.85 10.97
C GLY A 46 1.74 -4.58 11.21
N ASN A 47 2.28 -3.63 11.97
CA ASN A 47 1.62 -2.34 12.22
C ASN A 47 1.44 -1.54 10.94
N ASN A 48 2.46 -1.51 10.07
CA ASN A 48 2.39 -0.81 8.79
C ASN A 48 1.36 -1.46 7.84
N ILE A 49 1.34 -2.79 7.74
CA ILE A 49 0.35 -3.51 6.95
C ILE A 49 -1.07 -3.24 7.47
N ASN A 50 -1.26 -3.31 8.79
CA ASN A 50 -2.57 -3.10 9.40
C ASN A 50 -3.08 -1.66 9.21
N SER A 51 -2.22 -0.65 9.33
CA SER A 51 -2.61 0.73 9.07
C SER A 51 -2.95 0.94 7.60
N PHE A 52 -2.19 0.35 6.67
CA PHE A 52 -2.49 0.42 5.24
C PHE A 52 -3.81 -0.28 4.87
N ILE A 53 -4.12 -1.44 5.45
CA ILE A 53 -5.42 -2.12 5.29
C ILE A 53 -6.56 -1.27 5.86
N SER A 54 -6.35 -0.62 7.01
CA SER A 54 -7.35 0.28 7.57
C SER A 54 -7.63 1.45 6.65
N LEU A 55 -6.59 2.08 6.11
CA LEU A 55 -6.68 3.16 5.13
C LEU A 55 -7.44 2.71 3.88
N SER A 56 -7.13 1.53 3.33
CA SER A 56 -7.77 1.02 2.12
C SER A 56 -9.28 0.85 2.30
N LYS A 57 -9.72 0.39 3.48
CA LYS A 57 -11.15 0.27 3.82
C LYS A 57 -11.84 1.63 3.88
N VAL A 58 -11.23 2.61 4.55
CA VAL A 58 -11.79 3.97 4.65
C VAL A 58 -11.92 4.61 3.27
N ILE A 59 -10.92 4.43 2.41
CA ILE A 59 -10.96 4.92 1.03
C ILE A 59 -12.08 4.22 0.24
N ASP A 60 -12.18 2.89 0.33
CA ASP A 60 -13.23 2.12 -0.35
C ASP A 60 -14.63 2.57 0.06
N ASP A 61 -14.84 2.78 1.37
CA ASP A 61 -16.11 3.24 1.92
C ASP A 61 -16.45 4.66 1.46
N TYR A 62 -15.47 5.57 1.46
CA TYR A 62 -15.65 6.95 1.00
C TYR A 62 -15.95 7.04 -0.50
N GLN A 63 -15.26 6.23 -1.30
CA GLN A 63 -15.43 6.20 -2.76
C GLN A 63 -16.59 5.31 -3.22
N LYS A 64 -17.17 4.51 -2.33
CA LYS A 64 -18.19 3.49 -2.63
C LYS A 64 -17.75 2.54 -3.75
N SER A 65 -16.45 2.25 -3.82
CA SER A 65 -15.83 1.41 -4.84
C SER A 65 -14.58 0.74 -4.29
N LYS A 66 -14.33 -0.52 -4.65
CA LYS A 66 -13.07 -1.19 -4.29
C LYS A 66 -11.90 -0.64 -5.09
N GLY A 67 -10.88 -0.18 -4.38
CA GLY A 67 -9.62 0.28 -4.95
C GLY A 67 -8.66 -0.84 -5.30
N VAL A 68 -7.55 -0.42 -5.90
CA VAL A 68 -6.41 -1.27 -6.23
C VAL A 68 -5.24 -0.89 -5.34
N TYR A 69 -4.83 -1.81 -4.47
CA TYR A 69 -3.89 -1.52 -3.40
C TYR A 69 -2.66 -2.42 -3.49
N TYR A 70 -1.48 -1.82 -3.34
CA TYR A 70 -0.21 -2.49 -3.52
C TYR A 70 0.62 -2.52 -2.23
N LEU A 71 1.11 -3.69 -1.85
CA LEU A 71 2.22 -3.84 -0.93
C LEU A 71 3.47 -4.19 -1.73
N ILE A 72 4.53 -3.41 -1.56
CA ILE A 72 5.75 -3.56 -2.34
C ILE A 72 6.89 -3.89 -1.39
N GLY A 73 7.73 -4.85 -1.72
CA GLY A 73 8.89 -5.17 -0.89
C GLY A 73 9.84 -6.12 -1.57
N GLU A 74 10.87 -6.51 -0.83
CA GLU A 74 11.85 -7.51 -1.27
C GLU A 74 11.87 -8.67 -0.28
N GLU A 75 12.22 -9.87 -0.75
CA GLU A 75 12.48 -11.01 0.12
C GLU A 75 13.46 -10.59 1.25
N PRO A 76 13.08 -10.72 2.53
CA PRO A 76 13.99 -10.44 3.62
C PRO A 76 15.06 -11.53 3.74
N ASP A 77 16.15 -11.24 4.46
CA ASP A 77 17.14 -12.25 4.82
C ASP A 77 16.48 -13.54 5.36
N LYS A 78 16.90 -14.69 4.82
CA LYS A 78 16.35 -16.02 5.17
C LYS A 78 16.55 -16.38 6.64
N GLY A 79 17.49 -15.74 7.34
CA GLY A 79 17.67 -15.84 8.78
C GLY A 79 16.51 -15.23 9.58
N LEU A 80 15.78 -14.26 9.01
CA LEU A 80 14.59 -13.65 9.60
C LEU A 80 13.35 -14.51 9.34
N LYS A 81 13.28 -15.68 10.00
CA LYS A 81 12.25 -16.71 9.75
C LYS A 81 10.81 -16.18 9.77
N GLU A 82 10.47 -15.32 10.73
CA GLU A 82 9.12 -14.76 10.85
C GLU A 82 8.81 -13.79 9.69
N ASN A 83 9.78 -12.97 9.31
CA ASN A 83 9.63 -12.02 8.21
C ASN A 83 9.55 -12.74 6.87
N HIS A 84 10.36 -13.78 6.68
CA HIS A 84 10.33 -14.62 5.48
C HIS A 84 8.99 -15.36 5.35
N ARG A 85 8.45 -15.86 6.47
CA ARG A 85 7.10 -16.41 6.51
C ARG A 85 6.05 -15.38 6.09
N LEU A 86 6.11 -14.17 6.65
CA LEU A 86 5.19 -13.09 6.28
C LEU A 86 5.31 -12.75 4.79
N TRP A 87 6.53 -12.59 4.27
CA TRP A 87 6.79 -12.37 2.84
C TRP A 87 6.12 -13.43 1.97
N SER A 88 6.28 -14.71 2.30
CA SER A 88 5.62 -15.82 1.61
C SER A 88 4.09 -15.70 1.64
N GLU A 89 3.49 -15.28 2.76
CA GLU A 89 2.04 -15.10 2.87
C GLU A 89 1.53 -13.87 2.12
N LEU A 90 2.30 -12.78 2.10
CA LEU A 90 1.98 -11.58 1.31
C LEU A 90 1.84 -11.92 -0.18
N ARG A 91 2.72 -12.78 -0.70
CA ARG A 91 2.67 -13.24 -2.11
C ARG A 91 1.46 -14.12 -2.44
N LYS A 92 0.79 -14.68 -1.44
CA LYS A 92 -0.37 -15.57 -1.61
C LYS A 92 -1.71 -14.86 -1.39
N THR A 93 -1.70 -13.69 -0.76
CA THR A 93 -2.93 -12.98 -0.43
C THR A 93 -3.63 -12.46 -1.70
N LYS A 94 -4.96 -12.46 -1.66
CA LYS A 94 -5.81 -11.83 -2.70
C LYS A 94 -6.44 -10.52 -2.23
N MET A 95 -6.16 -10.13 -0.98
CA MET A 95 -6.74 -8.91 -0.38
C MET A 95 -6.10 -7.64 -0.97
N LEU A 96 -4.80 -7.71 -1.27
CA LEU A 96 -3.98 -6.63 -1.81
C LEU A 96 -3.03 -7.27 -2.83
N HIS A 97 -2.51 -6.47 -3.77
CA HIS A 97 -1.48 -6.90 -4.70
C HIS A 97 -0.12 -6.81 -4.01
N TYR A 98 0.57 -7.93 -3.86
CA TYR A 98 1.98 -7.90 -3.51
C TYR A 98 2.83 -7.82 -4.78
N VAL A 99 3.80 -6.91 -4.79
CA VAL A 99 4.73 -6.68 -5.91
C VAL A 99 6.16 -6.72 -5.37
N GLU A 100 7.03 -7.51 -5.99
CA GLU A 100 8.46 -7.48 -5.67
C GLU A 100 9.04 -6.12 -6.09
N LEU A 101 9.95 -5.54 -5.30
CA LEU A 101 10.48 -4.20 -5.57
C LEU A 101 11.16 -4.10 -6.94
N SER A 102 11.76 -5.20 -7.41
CA SER A 102 12.34 -5.31 -8.76
C SER A 102 11.31 -5.07 -9.87
N ASP A 103 10.04 -5.35 -9.59
CA ASP A 103 8.93 -5.26 -10.55
C ASP A 103 8.09 -3.99 -10.38
N ILE A 104 8.53 -3.04 -9.54
CA ILE A 104 7.77 -1.80 -9.25
C ILE A 104 7.40 -1.00 -10.53
N GLY A 105 8.16 -1.17 -11.61
CA GLY A 105 7.84 -0.59 -12.93
C GLY A 105 6.43 -0.92 -13.43
N MET A 106 5.89 -2.10 -13.09
CA MET A 106 4.54 -2.50 -13.48
C MET A 106 3.45 -1.56 -12.93
N ILE A 107 3.72 -0.92 -11.79
CA ILE A 107 2.80 0.03 -11.17
C ILE A 107 2.80 1.34 -11.95
N ALA A 108 3.96 1.78 -12.45
CA ALA A 108 4.04 2.95 -13.32
C ALA A 108 3.30 2.73 -14.65
N ASP A 109 3.38 1.51 -15.19
CA ASP A 109 2.61 1.13 -16.39
C ASP A 109 1.10 1.18 -16.11
N TYR A 110 0.65 0.63 -14.97
CA TYR A 110 -0.75 0.74 -14.55
C TYR A 110 -1.20 2.20 -14.44
N PHE A 111 -0.39 3.07 -13.85
CA PHE A 111 -0.71 4.49 -13.68
C PHE A 111 -0.89 5.19 -15.02
N THR A 112 -0.03 4.86 -15.99
CA THR A 112 -0.06 5.43 -17.33
C THR A 112 -1.27 4.93 -18.11
N GLN A 113 -1.52 3.62 -18.09
CA GLN A 113 -2.63 2.99 -18.81
C GLN A 113 -4.00 3.46 -18.28
N HIS A 114 -4.13 3.58 -16.96
CA HIS A 114 -5.37 4.01 -16.31
C HIS A 114 -5.45 5.52 -16.05
N GLN A 115 -4.48 6.31 -16.55
CA GLN A 115 -4.42 7.77 -16.39
C GLN A 115 -4.63 8.23 -14.94
N VAL A 116 -3.98 7.54 -14.00
CA VAL A 116 -4.12 7.81 -12.56
C VAL A 116 -3.62 9.21 -12.24
N LYS A 117 -4.45 10.00 -11.56
CA LYS A 117 -4.14 11.36 -11.11
C LYS A 117 -3.88 11.38 -9.60
N PRO A 118 -3.21 12.43 -9.07
CA PRO A 118 -3.09 12.63 -7.63
C PRO A 118 -4.46 12.54 -6.93
N TYR A 119 -4.50 11.91 -5.76
CA TYR A 119 -5.75 11.70 -5.03
C TYR A 119 -6.25 12.98 -4.33
N PHE A 120 -5.32 13.77 -3.82
CA PHE A 120 -5.60 15.07 -3.21
C PHE A 120 -5.22 16.17 -4.20
N ALA A 121 -6.06 17.19 -4.35
CA ALA A 121 -5.66 18.42 -5.02
C ALA A 121 -4.58 19.12 -4.16
N GLU A 122 -3.56 19.69 -4.79
CA GLU A 122 -2.65 20.63 -4.12
C GLU A 122 -3.37 21.92 -3.73
#